data_AF-A0A0U1HY90-F1
#
_entry.id   AF-A0A0U1HY90-F1
#
_cell.length_a   1.000
_cell.length_b   1.000
_cell.length_c   1.000
_cell.angle_alpha   90.00
_cell.angle_beta   90.00
_cell.angle_gamma   90.00
#
_symmetry.space_group_name_H-M   'P 1'
#
loop_
_entity.id
_entity.type
_entity.pdbx_description
1 polymer ?
#
loop_
_entity_poly.entity_id
_entity_poly.type
_entity_poly.pdbx_seq_one_letter_code
_entity_poly.pdbx_strand_id
1 'polypeptide(L)'
;MSNDGHAEGTTQAAVSEGTITIRDTDKQQQNVADLSRDVEHANNALSPIFDKEKEQNLLREAQLIGEIGSQVADIVRTQGDIVATKAANEKMKGVTPEDIAAAEK
;
A
#
# COMPACT_ATOMS: atom_id res chain seq x y z
N MET A 1 -1.88 -5.19 -13.80
CA MET A 1 -3.13 -5.23 -13.02
C MET A 1 -3.59 -3.79 -12.88
N SER A 2 -4.64 -3.39 -13.61
CA SER A 2 -5.08 -2.00 -13.72
C SER A 2 -5.80 -1.56 -12.46
N ASN A 3 -5.40 -0.42 -11.91
CA ASN A 3 -6.05 0.28 -10.81
C ASN A 3 -6.94 1.39 -11.41
N ASP A 4 -8.11 1.02 -11.92
CA ASP A 4 -9.14 1.99 -12.32
C ASP A 4 -10.13 2.13 -11.18
N GLY A 5 -9.85 3.09 -10.30
CA GLY A 5 -10.79 3.55 -9.27
C GLY A 5 -11.85 4.43 -9.91
N HIS A 6 -12.88 3.84 -10.49
CA HIS A 6 -14.07 4.59 -10.91
C HIS A 6 -14.93 4.93 -9.69
N ALA A 7 -14.73 6.13 -9.15
CA ALA A 7 -15.68 6.71 -8.22
C ALA A 7 -16.80 7.38 -9.03
N GLU A 8 -17.80 6.60 -9.44
CA GLU A 8 -19.06 7.15 -9.95
C GLU A 8 -19.91 7.63 -8.77
N GLY A 9 -20.36 8.87 -8.82
CA GLY A 9 -21.17 9.48 -7.77
C GLY A 9 -22.31 10.29 -8.38
N THR A 10 -23.54 9.92 -8.09
CA THR A 10 -24.71 10.74 -8.42
C THR A 10 -24.81 11.87 -7.40
N THR A 11 -24.58 13.12 -7.82
CA THR A 11 -24.84 14.31 -6.99
C THR A 11 -26.36 14.45 -6.80
N GLN A 12 -26.85 14.31 -5.57
CA GLN A 12 -28.24 14.64 -5.23
C GLN A 12 -28.27 16.01 -4.54
N ALA A 13 -29.36 16.76 -4.74
CA ALA A 13 -29.61 18.04 -4.07
C ALA A 13 -30.96 17.94 -3.34
N ALA A 14 -31.00 18.36 -2.08
CA ALA A 14 -32.23 18.47 -1.31
C ALA A 14 -32.44 19.92 -0.86
N VAL A 15 -33.70 20.30 -0.72
CA VAL A 15 -34.10 21.61 -0.22
C VAL A 15 -34.54 21.46 1.24
N SER A 16 -33.87 22.18 2.14
CA SER A 16 -34.21 22.19 3.57
C SER A 16 -35.67 22.60 3.81
N GLU A 17 -36.23 22.17 4.93
CA GLU A 17 -37.62 22.48 5.29
C GLU A 17 -37.93 23.97 5.20
N GLY A 18 -38.97 24.30 4.42
CA GLY A 18 -39.36 25.67 4.12
C GLY A 18 -40.60 25.76 3.23
N THR A 19 -41.19 26.96 3.14
CA THR A 19 -42.35 27.23 2.27
C THR A 19 -41.88 27.61 0.87
N ILE A 20 -42.29 26.83 -0.14
CA ILE A 20 -42.07 27.16 -1.56
C ILE A 20 -43.30 27.91 -2.08
N THR A 21 -43.09 29.13 -2.58
CA THR A 21 -44.16 29.92 -3.23
C THR A 21 -44.00 29.86 -4.74
N ILE A 22 -44.94 29.21 -5.43
CA ILE A 22 -45.03 29.22 -6.90
C ILE A 22 -45.82 30.46 -7.32
N ARG A 23 -45.22 31.33 -8.14
CA ARG A 23 -45.85 32.61 -8.57
C ARG A 23 -46.66 32.48 -9.86
N ASP A 24 -46.28 31.58 -10.76
CA ASP A 24 -46.95 31.32 -12.04
C ASP A 24 -47.26 29.81 -12.13
N THR A 25 -48.32 29.40 -11.43
CA THR A 25 -48.69 27.98 -11.30
C THR A 25 -49.05 27.36 -12.65
N ASP A 26 -49.65 28.14 -13.55
CA ASP A 26 -50.13 27.66 -14.85
C ASP A 26 -48.99 27.31 -15.82
N LYS A 27 -47.80 27.89 -15.62
CA LYS A 27 -46.59 27.58 -16.40
C LYS A 27 -45.62 26.66 -15.66
N GLN A 28 -45.98 26.15 -14.49
CA GLN A 28 -45.09 25.26 -13.75
C GLN A 28 -45.02 23.89 -14.43
N GLN A 29 -43.86 23.55 -14.99
CA GLN A 29 -43.64 22.30 -15.72
C GLN A 29 -43.07 21.17 -14.86
N GLN A 30 -42.43 21.53 -13.74
CA GLN A 30 -41.73 20.58 -12.87
C GLN A 30 -42.54 20.28 -11.61
N ASN A 31 -42.62 19.00 -11.25
CA ASN A 31 -43.31 18.58 -10.04
C ASN A 31 -42.49 18.96 -8.80
N VAL A 32 -43.03 19.85 -7.98
CA VAL A 32 -42.40 20.28 -6.73
C VAL A 32 -42.60 19.29 -5.58
N ALA A 33 -43.54 18.34 -5.71
CA ALA A 33 -43.78 17.30 -4.72
C ALA A 33 -42.68 16.23 -4.73
N ASP A 34 -41.98 16.06 -5.85
CA ASP A 34 -40.89 15.09 -6.01
C ASP A 34 -39.54 15.67 -5.56
N LEU A 35 -39.53 16.92 -5.08
CA LEU A 35 -38.32 17.56 -4.57
C LEU A 35 -37.90 16.92 -3.25
N SER A 36 -36.69 16.36 -3.21
CA SER A 36 -36.14 15.82 -1.97
C SER A 36 -36.01 16.92 -0.92
N ARG A 37 -36.62 16.68 0.24
CA ARG A 37 -36.39 17.47 1.48
C ARG A 37 -35.42 16.80 2.43
N ASP A 38 -34.96 15.61 2.07
CA ASP A 38 -34.03 14.82 2.86
C ASP A 38 -32.60 15.32 2.62
N VAL A 39 -32.22 16.32 3.41
CA VAL A 39 -30.86 16.88 3.40
C VAL A 39 -29.85 15.89 3.96
N GLU A 40 -30.29 14.97 4.83
CA GLU A 40 -29.42 13.99 5.49
C GLU A 40 -28.84 12.99 4.49
N HIS A 41 -29.64 12.58 3.50
CA HIS A 41 -29.22 11.63 2.46
C HIS A 41 -28.91 12.27 1.09
N ALA A 42 -29.06 13.58 0.93
CA ALA A 42 -28.74 14.28 -0.33
C ALA A 42 -27.26 14.15 -0.72
N ASN A 43 -26.37 14.05 0.27
CA ASN A 43 -25.02 13.57 0.01
C ASN A 43 -25.06 12.05 -0.01
N ASN A 44 -25.26 11.47 -1.19
CA ASN A 44 -24.88 10.08 -1.41
C ASN A 44 -23.41 9.98 -1.01
N ALA A 45 -23.14 9.36 0.14
CA ALA A 45 -21.78 9.22 0.64
C ALA A 45 -21.03 8.38 -0.38
N LEU A 46 -20.26 9.05 -1.23
CA LEU A 46 -19.32 8.39 -2.12
C LEU A 46 -18.45 7.53 -1.20
N SER A 47 -18.49 6.21 -1.39
CA SER A 47 -17.66 5.31 -0.58
C SER A 47 -16.24 5.84 -0.64
N PRO A 48 -15.56 6.06 0.51
CA PRO A 48 -14.24 6.64 0.50
C PRO A 48 -13.34 5.86 -0.44
N ILE A 49 -12.84 6.53 -1.49
CA ILE A 49 -12.03 5.93 -2.54
C ILE A 49 -10.67 5.47 -1.98
N PHE A 50 -10.34 5.91 -0.76
CA PHE A 50 -9.09 5.66 -0.05
C PHE A 50 -9.40 5.15 1.37
N ASP A 51 -9.14 3.86 1.62
CA ASP A 51 -9.15 3.29 2.96
C ASP A 51 -7.75 3.42 3.56
N LYS A 52 -7.63 4.36 4.51
CA LYS A 52 -6.37 4.68 5.18
C LYS A 52 -5.75 3.50 5.92
N GLU A 53 -6.53 2.56 6.46
CA GLU A 53 -5.98 1.39 7.15
C GLU A 53 -5.48 0.35 6.16
N LYS A 54 -6.26 0.09 5.10
CA LYS A 54 -5.87 -0.80 4.01
C LYS A 54 -4.59 -0.34 3.32
N GLU A 55 -4.51 0.94 2.99
CA GLU A 55 -3.35 1.53 2.31
C GLU A 55 -2.11 1.58 3.23
N GLN A 56 -2.28 1.84 4.53
CA GLN A 56 -1.17 1.73 5.48
C GLN A 56 -0.70 0.29 5.70
N ASN A 57 -1.61 -0.69 5.69
CA ASN A 57 -1.24 -2.10 5.77
C ASN A 57 -0.40 -2.52 4.56
N LEU A 58 -0.82 -2.10 3.36
CA LEU A 58 -0.10 -2.36 2.12
C LEU A 58 1.32 -1.76 2.13
N LEU A 59 1.46 -0.51 2.61
CA LEU A 59 2.77 0.14 2.78
C LEU A 59 3.66 -0.60 3.80
N ARG A 60 3.11 -1.01 4.95
CA ARG A 60 3.86 -1.77 5.97
C ARG A 60 4.33 -3.12 5.44
N GLU A 61 3.49 -3.83 4.68
CA GLU A 61 3.85 -5.10 4.06
C GLU A 61 5.02 -4.94 3.09
N ALA A 62 4.99 -3.91 2.24
CA ALA A 62 6.09 -3.62 1.31
C ALA A 62 7.42 -3.33 2.04
N GLN A 63 7.38 -2.64 3.19
CA GLN A 63 8.57 -2.39 4.01
C GLN A 63 9.12 -3.68 4.63
N LEU A 64 8.24 -4.53 5.19
CA LEU A 64 8.62 -5.82 5.77
C LEU A 64 9.32 -6.72 4.75
N ILE A 65 8.81 -6.75 3.50
CA ILE A 65 9.42 -7.53 2.42
C ILE A 65 10.86 -7.06 2.13
N GLY A 66 11.10 -5.74 2.15
CA GLY A 66 12.44 -5.17 1.99
C GLY A 66 13.41 -5.57 3.11
N GLU A 67 12.92 -5.57 4.35
CA GLU A 67 13.72 -5.96 5.54
C GLU A 67 14.11 -7.44 5.51
N ILE A 68 13.19 -8.32 5.10
CA ILE A 68 13.46 -9.76 4.92
C ILE A 68 14.55 -9.98 3.85
N GLY A 69 14.52 -9.22 2.75
CA GLY A 69 15.55 -9.30 1.71
C GLY A 69 16.95 -8.99 2.23
N SER A 70 17.08 -7.96 3.09
CA SER A 70 18.36 -7.63 3.74
C SER A 70 18.83 -8.75 4.66
N GLN A 71 17.94 -9.32 5.47
CA GLN A 71 18.28 -10.43 6.38
C GLN A 71 18.80 -11.66 5.62
N VAL A 72 18.18 -12.00 4.48
CA VAL A 72 18.65 -13.12 3.64
C VAL A 72 20.03 -12.84 3.05
N ALA A 73 20.29 -11.60 2.60
CA ALA A 73 21.60 -11.21 2.08
C ALA A 73 22.71 -11.34 3.14
N ASP A 74 22.42 -10.93 4.39
CA ASP A 74 23.36 -11.04 5.51
C ASP A 74 23.64 -12.50 5.89
N ILE A 75 22.62 -13.37 5.84
CA ILE A 75 22.77 -14.82 6.06
C ILE A 75 23.69 -15.44 4.99
N VAL A 76 23.47 -15.11 3.71
CA VAL A 76 24.30 -15.65 2.60
C VAL A 76 25.76 -15.22 2.77
N ARG A 77 26.01 -13.95 3.11
CA ARG A 77 27.37 -13.44 3.34
C ARG A 77 28.05 -14.19 4.49
N THR A 78 27.36 -14.32 5.61
CA THR A 78 27.87 -15.03 6.80
C THR A 78 28.16 -16.50 6.48
N GLN A 79 27.29 -17.17 5.72
CA GLN A 79 27.50 -18.56 5.32
C GLN A 79 28.72 -18.70 4.40
N GLY A 80 28.95 -17.74 3.51
CA GLY A 80 30.15 -17.68 2.65
C GLY A 80 31.45 -17.53 3.46
N ASP A 81 31.47 -16.60 4.42
CA ASP A 81 32.62 -16.36 5.29
C ASP A 81 32.97 -17.59 6.15
N ILE A 82 31.96 -18.31 6.66
CA ILE A 82 32.14 -19.57 7.40
C ILE A 82 32.78 -20.64 6.51
N VAL A 83 32.30 -20.80 5.27
CA VAL A 83 32.84 -21.79 4.33
C VAL A 83 34.28 -21.45 3.96
N ALA A 84 34.57 -20.18 3.66
CA ALA A 84 35.91 -19.71 3.34
C ALA A 84 36.87 -19.93 4.52
N THR A 85 36.45 -19.58 5.74
CA THR A 85 37.24 -19.76 6.97
C THR A 85 37.50 -21.25 7.25
N LYS A 86 36.49 -22.11 7.04
CA LYS A 86 36.65 -23.56 7.20
C LYS A 86 37.62 -24.13 6.16
N ALA A 87 37.50 -23.72 4.90
CA ALA A 87 38.41 -24.14 3.83
C ALA A 87 39.85 -23.67 4.07
N ALA A 88 40.04 -22.45 4.57
CA ALA A 88 41.35 -21.94 4.96
C ALA A 88 41.97 -22.76 6.11
N ASN A 89 41.20 -23.05 7.16
CA ASN A 89 41.66 -23.88 8.28
C ASN A 89 42.00 -25.32 7.85
N GLU A 90 41.20 -25.93 6.99
CA GLU A 90 41.48 -27.27 6.45
C GLU A 90 42.77 -27.26 5.60
N LYS A 91 42.99 -26.22 4.78
CA LYS A 91 44.26 -26.06 4.05
C LYS A 91 45.44 -25.92 5.02
N MET A 92 45.31 -25.13 6.08
CA MET A 92 46.37 -24.94 7.08
C MET A 92 46.74 -26.22 7.84
N LYS A 93 45.78 -27.14 8.06
CA LYS A 93 46.09 -28.45 8.68
C LYS A 93 46.96 -29.35 7.79
N GLY A 94 46.93 -29.15 6.47
CA GLY A 94 47.71 -29.92 5.50
C GLY A 94 49.05 -29.29 5.11
N VAL A 95 49.39 -28.11 5.65
CA VAL A 95 50.65 -27.41 5.38
C VAL A 95 51.80 -28.15 6.06
N THR A 96 52.82 -28.55 5.28
CA THR A 96 54.03 -29.19 5.82
C THR A 96 55.09 -28.13 6.17
N PRO A 97 56.12 -28.46 6.98
CA PRO A 97 57.22 -27.54 7.27
C PRO A 97 57.97 -27.06 6.02
N GLU A 98 57.96 -27.82 4.92
CA GLU A 98 58.55 -27.39 3.63
C GLU A 98 57.73 -26.28 2.95
N ASP A 99 56.41 -26.32 3.05
CA ASP A 99 55.51 -25.28 2.50
C ASP A 99 55.68 -23.95 3.26
N ILE A 100 55.93 -24.02 4.56
CA ILE A 100 56.21 -22.85 5.42
C ILE A 100 57.55 -22.21 5.04
N ALA A 101 58.59 -23.03 4.83
CA ALA A 101 59.91 -22.57 4.42
C ALA A 101 59.95 -21.99 2.99
N ALA A 102 59.07 -22.48 2.10
CA ALA A 102 58.94 -21.93 0.74
C ALA A 102 58.19 -20.58 0.69
N ALA A 103 57.39 -20.26 1.71
CA ALA A 103 56.66 -18.99 1.82
C ALA A 103 57.49 -17.85 2.47
N GLU A 104 58.57 -18.19 3.18
CA GLU A 104 59.49 -17.23 3.82
C GLU A 104 60.62 -16.73 2.90
N LYS A 105 60.62 -17.09 1.61
CA LYS A 105 61.66 -16.74 0.63
C LYS A 105 61.11 -15.86 -0.49
#